data_AF-H1V791-F1
#
_entry.id   AF-H1V791-F1
#
_cell.length_a   1.000
_cell.length_b   1.000
_cell.length_c   1.000
_cell.angle_alpha   90.00
_cell.angle_beta   90.00
_cell.angle_gamma   90.00
#
_symmetry.space_group_name_H-M   'P 1'
#
loop_
_entity.id
_entity.type
_entity.pdbx_description
1 polymer ?
#
loop_
_entity_poly.entity_id
_entity_poly.type
_entity_poly.pdbx_seq_one_letter_code
_entity_poly.pdbx_strand_id
1 'polypeptide(L)'
;MSKAILSIQSNDSEMTKKAVANLLPCRIHHDGLVGDANSFWNPVQSEEGKPVAYFRGRKLHGTTVKLPEQYRGIVMEKSDKVETQQLEGETEEAQGDLVELGTMDVKAEFDEMVIWGHESSADAASDPYVRSIEEWLAAAESIHTYPSPETKTGA
;
A
#
# COMPACT_ATOMS: atom_id res chain seq x y z
N MET A 1 24.74 9.93 0.82
CA MET A 1 23.30 10.27 0.97
C MET A 1 22.70 10.31 -0.42
N SER A 2 21.67 9.51 -0.72
CA SER A 2 20.97 9.55 -2.00
C SER A 2 20.06 10.79 -2.07
N LYS A 3 20.09 11.52 -3.20
CA LYS A 3 19.17 12.65 -3.43
C LYS A 3 17.73 12.14 -3.59
N ALA A 4 16.76 12.83 -2.99
CA ALA A 4 15.35 12.52 -3.18
C ALA A 4 14.94 12.78 -4.65
N ILE A 5 14.00 11.97 -5.17
CA ILE A 5 13.54 12.05 -6.57
C ILE A 5 12.01 12.27 -6.64
N LEU A 6 11.29 11.91 -5.58
CA LEU A 6 9.83 12.03 -5.49
C LEU A 6 9.42 12.63 -4.15
N SER A 7 8.41 13.50 -4.14
CA SER A 7 7.72 13.98 -2.94
C SER A 7 6.28 13.47 -2.92
N ILE A 8 5.79 13.10 -1.73
CA ILE A 8 4.41 12.65 -1.52
C ILE A 8 3.60 13.85 -1.05
N GLN A 9 2.60 14.24 -1.84
CA GLN A 9 1.65 15.28 -1.50
C GLN A 9 0.41 14.63 -0.87
N SER A 10 0.14 15.02 0.37
CA SER A 10 -1.05 14.59 1.11
C SER A 10 -2.02 15.77 1.17
N ASN A 11 -3.16 15.65 0.51
CA ASN A 11 -4.27 16.57 0.72
C ASN A 11 -5.17 15.96 1.81
N ASP A 12 -5.27 16.60 2.98
CA ASP A 12 -6.05 16.12 4.13
C ASP A 12 -7.52 15.78 3.76
N SER A 13 -8.08 16.42 2.73
CA SER A 13 -9.43 16.12 2.24
C SER A 13 -9.55 14.75 1.54
N GLU A 14 -8.49 14.25 0.90
CA GLU A 14 -8.50 12.95 0.20
C GLU A 14 -8.06 11.78 1.08
N MET A 15 -7.32 12.04 2.16
CA MET A 15 -6.91 11.04 3.17
C MET A 15 -8.08 10.30 3.85
N THR A 16 -9.29 10.84 3.76
CA THR A 16 -10.48 10.25 4.40
C THR A 16 -11.13 9.13 3.60
N LYS A 17 -10.74 8.91 2.33
CA LYS A 17 -11.31 7.86 1.50
C LYS A 17 -10.63 6.52 1.81
N LYS A 18 -11.34 5.65 2.54
CA LYS A 18 -10.95 4.24 2.70
C LYS A 18 -11.37 3.45 1.47
N ALA A 19 -10.39 2.90 0.76
CA ALA A 19 -10.59 1.99 -0.35
C ALA A 19 -10.48 0.53 0.09
N VAL A 20 -11.01 -0.38 -0.72
CA VAL A 20 -10.80 -1.83 -0.55
C VAL A 20 -9.89 -2.32 -1.67
N ALA A 21 -8.67 -2.73 -1.31
CA ALA A 21 -7.71 -3.27 -2.25
C ALA A 21 -8.09 -4.73 -2.61
N ASN A 22 -8.50 -4.97 -3.86
CA ASN A 22 -8.88 -6.30 -4.34
C ASN A 22 -7.80 -6.84 -5.28
N LEU A 23 -7.12 -7.92 -4.88
CA LEU A 23 -6.15 -8.61 -5.72
C LEU A 23 -6.81 -9.78 -6.43
N LEU A 24 -7.03 -9.64 -7.74
CA LEU A 24 -7.71 -10.64 -8.55
C LEU A 24 -6.74 -11.69 -9.12
N PRO A 25 -7.15 -12.96 -9.30
CA PRO A 25 -6.31 -14.04 -9.82
C PRO A 25 -6.24 -14.00 -11.36
N CYS A 26 -6.21 -12.80 -11.94
CA CYS A 26 -6.17 -12.60 -13.38
C CYS A 26 -5.65 -11.20 -13.72
N ARG A 27 -5.10 -11.07 -14.93
CA ARG A 27 -4.70 -9.76 -15.48
C ARG A 27 -5.87 -9.11 -16.21
N ILE A 28 -6.18 -7.87 -15.85
CA ILE A 28 -7.06 -6.99 -16.60
C ILE A 28 -6.18 -6.04 -17.41
N HIS A 29 -6.37 -5.98 -18.73
CA HIS A 29 -5.57 -5.13 -19.61
C HIS A 29 -5.97 -3.65 -19.59
N HIS A 30 -7.23 -3.38 -19.23
CA HIS A 30 -7.71 -2.02 -19.06
C HIS A 30 -7.17 -1.45 -17.75
N ASP A 31 -6.55 -0.28 -17.84
CA ASP A 31 -6.10 0.51 -16.70
C ASP A 31 -6.86 1.83 -16.69
N GLY A 32 -7.55 2.13 -15.58
CA GLY A 32 -8.41 3.29 -15.43
C GLY A 32 -9.76 2.98 -14.78
N LEU A 33 -10.59 4.02 -14.67
CA LEU A 33 -11.90 3.93 -14.03
C LEU A 33 -12.80 2.94 -14.76
N VAL A 34 -13.31 1.98 -14.02
CA VAL A 34 -14.47 1.19 -14.41
C VAL A 34 -15.71 1.93 -13.94
N GLY A 35 -16.78 1.97 -14.74
CA GLY A 35 -17.98 2.78 -14.48
C GLY A 35 -18.67 2.46 -13.14
N ASP A 36 -19.84 1.84 -13.18
CA ASP A 36 -20.48 1.42 -11.93
C ASP A 36 -19.91 0.09 -11.45
N ALA A 37 -18.77 0.14 -10.77
CA ALA A 37 -18.12 -1.04 -10.21
C ALA A 37 -19.06 -1.83 -9.28
N ASN A 38 -19.87 -1.14 -8.47
CA ASN A 38 -20.74 -1.76 -7.47
C ASN A 38 -21.84 -2.63 -8.09
N SER A 39 -22.26 -2.29 -9.32
CA SER A 39 -23.23 -3.10 -10.06
C SER A 39 -22.67 -4.45 -10.54
N PHE A 40 -21.36 -4.55 -10.77
CA PHE A 40 -20.72 -5.75 -11.34
C PHE A 40 -19.79 -6.48 -10.38
N TRP A 41 -19.34 -5.80 -9.32
CA TRP A 41 -18.45 -6.31 -8.31
C TRP A 41 -19.08 -6.08 -6.94
N ASN A 42 -19.79 -7.11 -6.47
CA ASN A 42 -20.45 -7.10 -5.17
C ASN A 42 -20.08 -8.36 -4.38
N PRO A 43 -18.91 -8.39 -3.72
CA PRO A 43 -18.53 -9.44 -2.79
C PRO A 43 -19.60 -9.66 -1.70
N VAL A 44 -20.00 -10.90 -1.49
CA VAL A 44 -20.93 -11.30 -0.43
C VAL A 44 -20.26 -12.24 0.55
N GLN A 45 -20.68 -12.22 1.81
CA GLN A 45 -20.19 -13.17 2.81
C GLN A 45 -20.83 -14.55 2.57
N SER A 46 -20.02 -15.60 2.54
CA SER A 46 -20.49 -16.98 2.52
C SER A 46 -21.04 -17.40 3.89
N GLU A 47 -21.65 -18.59 3.95
CA GLU A 47 -22.08 -19.21 5.22
C GLU A 47 -20.92 -19.42 6.21
N GLU A 48 -19.69 -19.53 5.70
CA GLU A 48 -18.46 -19.65 6.49
C GLU A 48 -17.85 -18.29 6.88
N GLY A 49 -18.50 -17.17 6.53
CA GLY A 49 -18.01 -15.82 6.79
C GLY A 49 -16.81 -15.40 5.93
N LYS A 50 -16.58 -16.08 4.81
CA LYS A 50 -15.54 -15.72 3.85
C LYS A 50 -16.14 -14.95 2.66
N PRO A 51 -15.47 -13.91 2.13
CA PRO A 51 -15.99 -13.19 0.98
C PRO A 51 -15.99 -14.06 -0.28
N VAL A 52 -17.07 -14.01 -1.03
CA VAL A 52 -17.27 -14.71 -2.31
C VAL A 52 -17.78 -13.71 -3.34
N ALA A 53 -17.22 -13.75 -4.54
CA ALA A 53 -17.62 -12.89 -5.65
C ALA A 53 -17.60 -13.68 -6.97
N TYR A 54 -18.25 -13.15 -8.00
CA TYR A 54 -18.19 -13.71 -9.34
C TYR A 54 -17.58 -12.70 -10.29
N PHE A 55 -16.50 -13.09 -10.96
CA PHE A 55 -15.87 -12.27 -11.99
C PHE A 55 -15.91 -12.99 -13.33
N ARG A 56 -16.53 -12.38 -14.34
CA ARG A 56 -16.66 -12.97 -15.69
C ARG A 56 -17.22 -14.40 -15.68
N GLY A 57 -18.20 -14.66 -14.81
CA GLY A 57 -18.84 -15.97 -14.65
C GLY A 57 -18.05 -16.99 -13.83
N ARG A 58 -16.88 -16.63 -13.30
CA ARG A 58 -16.05 -17.51 -12.46
C ARG A 58 -16.23 -17.17 -10.99
N LYS A 59 -16.49 -18.18 -10.16
CA LYS A 59 -16.60 -18.03 -8.71
C LYS A 59 -15.21 -17.81 -8.12
N LEU A 60 -15.07 -16.75 -7.33
CA LEU A 60 -13.86 -16.40 -6.61
C LEU A 60 -14.10 -16.49 -5.11
N HIS A 61 -13.10 -17.00 -4.40
CA HIS A 61 -13.06 -17.08 -2.95
C HIS A 61 -12.03 -16.06 -2.45
N GLY A 62 -12.49 -15.10 -1.67
CA GLY A 62 -11.65 -14.05 -1.11
C GLY A 62 -11.08 -14.43 0.25
N THR A 63 -9.89 -13.93 0.52
CA THR A 63 -9.20 -14.04 1.81
C THR A 63 -8.79 -12.63 2.22
N THR A 64 -9.39 -12.12 3.30
CA THR A 64 -9.08 -10.78 3.80
C THR A 64 -7.83 -10.84 4.66
N VAL A 65 -6.82 -10.06 4.31
CA VAL A 65 -5.56 -9.92 5.05
C VAL A 65 -5.47 -8.48 5.54
N LYS A 66 -5.36 -8.30 6.85
CA LYS A 66 -5.18 -7.00 7.47
C LYS A 66 -3.70 -6.62 7.45
N LEU A 67 -3.44 -5.34 7.22
CA LEU A 67 -2.09 -4.80 7.39
C LEU A 67 -1.75 -4.78 8.90
N PRO A 68 -0.49 -5.01 9.29
CA PRO A 68 -0.08 -4.88 10.69
C PRO A 68 -0.29 -3.44 11.19
N GLU A 69 -0.50 -3.25 12.50
CA GLU A 69 -0.91 -1.97 13.08
C GLU A 69 0.05 -0.80 12.79
N GLN A 70 1.35 -1.07 12.66
CA GLN A 70 2.34 -0.04 12.31
C GLN A 70 2.37 0.32 10.80
N TYR A 71 1.57 -0.33 9.96
CA TYR A 71 1.50 -0.10 8.53
C TYR A 71 0.14 0.42 8.09
N ARG A 72 0.14 1.18 6.99
CA ARG A 72 -1.06 1.58 6.26
C ARG A 72 -0.83 1.42 4.76
N GLY A 73 -1.87 1.06 4.05
CA GLY A 73 -1.87 0.98 2.59
C GLY A 73 -2.25 2.33 1.99
N ILE A 74 -1.53 2.77 0.96
CA ILE A 74 -1.80 4.04 0.26
C ILE A 74 -1.92 3.76 -1.24
N VAL A 75 -2.96 4.32 -1.86
CA VAL A 75 -3.09 4.40 -3.32
C VAL A 75 -2.63 5.78 -3.75
N MET A 76 -1.59 5.84 -4.59
CA MET A 76 -0.99 7.08 -5.08
C MET A 76 -1.07 7.16 -6.60
N GLU A 77 -1.23 8.36 -7.12
CA GLU A 77 -1.13 8.66 -8.54
C GLU A 77 0.03 9.63 -8.77
N LYS A 78 0.86 9.37 -9.78
CA LYS A 78 1.91 10.32 -10.16
C LYS A 78 1.25 11.57 -10.71
N SER A 79 1.64 12.73 -10.17
CA SER A 79 1.16 14.02 -10.64
C SER A 79 2.14 14.60 -11.66
N ASP A 80 1.61 15.40 -12.60
CA ASP A 80 2.42 16.08 -13.61
C ASP A 80 3.18 17.30 -13.04
N LYS A 81 2.94 17.63 -11.76
CA LYS A 81 3.60 18.74 -11.08
C LYS A 81 5.02 18.36 -10.68
N VAL A 82 5.91 19.33 -10.76
CA VAL A 82 7.29 19.24 -10.29
C VAL A 82 7.47 20.26 -9.16
N GLU A 83 8.00 19.80 -8.04
CA GLU A 83 8.38 20.68 -6.92
C GLU A 83 9.88 20.95 -6.96
N THR A 84 10.28 22.16 -6.57
CA THR A 84 11.68 22.52 -6.44
C THR A 84 12.03 22.62 -4.97
N GLN A 85 12.95 21.77 -4.48
CA GLN A 85 13.49 21.86 -3.12
C GLN A 85 14.94 22.33 -3.14
N GLN A 86 15.28 23.25 -2.24
CA GLN A 86 16.66 23.62 -1.95
C GLN A 86 17.25 22.57 -1.02
N LEU A 87 18.36 21.95 -1.43
CA LEU A 87 19.13 21.11 -0.51
C LEU A 87 19.81 22.04 0.50
N GLU A 88 19.51 21.87 1.79
CA GLU A 88 20.29 22.50 2.85
C GLU A 88 21.72 21.94 2.79
N GLY A 89 22.65 22.74 2.25
CA GLY A 89 24.08 22.48 2.38
C GLY A 89 24.52 22.86 3.79
N GLU A 90 25.33 22.02 4.43
CA GLU A 90 25.85 22.23 5.78
C GLU A 90 26.82 23.45 5.92
N THR A 91 26.84 24.38 4.96
CA THR A 91 27.74 25.54 4.99
C THR A 91 27.15 26.75 4.27
N GLU A 92 27.26 27.93 4.91
CA GLU A 92 26.66 29.22 4.51
C GLU A 92 27.15 29.78 3.15
N GLU A 93 28.07 29.11 2.45
CA GLU A 93 28.66 29.57 1.18
C GLU A 93 28.31 28.69 -0.05
N ALA A 94 27.54 27.61 0.12
CA ALA A 94 27.10 26.79 -1.00
C ALA A 94 25.71 27.24 -1.47
N GLN A 95 25.64 27.89 -2.64
CA GLN A 95 24.39 28.09 -3.38
C GLN A 95 23.81 26.68 -3.66
N GLY A 96 22.88 26.22 -2.83
CA GLY A 96 22.39 24.84 -2.88
C GLY A 96 21.79 24.50 -4.24
N ASP A 97 22.16 23.35 -4.80
CA ASP A 97 21.54 22.80 -6.00
C ASP A 97 20.02 22.71 -5.79
N LEU A 98 19.25 23.38 -6.66
CA LEU A 98 17.81 23.17 -6.76
C LEU A 98 17.55 21.78 -7.33
N VAL A 99 16.82 20.95 -6.60
CA VAL A 99 16.41 19.62 -7.06
C VAL A 99 14.94 19.66 -7.46
N GLU A 100 14.68 19.25 -8.71
CA GLU A 100 13.33 19.00 -9.21
C GLU A 100 12.85 17.62 -8.75
N LEU A 101 11.77 17.60 -7.97
CA LEU A 101 11.14 16.39 -7.46
C LEU A 101 9.82 16.15 -8.21
N GLY A 102 9.63 14.92 -8.69
CA GLY A 102 8.31 14.50 -9.17
C GLY A 102 7.35 14.37 -7.98
N THR A 103 6.07 14.67 -8.19
CA THR A 103 5.08 14.64 -7.10
C THR A 103 4.16 13.41 -7.22
N MET A 104 3.75 12.86 -6.08
CA MET A 104 2.75 11.78 -6.00
C MET A 104 1.58 12.22 -5.12
N ASP A 105 0.37 12.19 -5.67
CA ASP A 105 -0.86 12.56 -4.98
C ASP A 105 -1.47 11.31 -4.33
N VAL A 106 -1.74 11.38 -3.02
CA VAL A 106 -2.47 10.34 -2.30
C VAL A 106 -3.96 10.39 -2.66
N LYS A 107 -4.51 9.28 -3.17
CA LYS A 107 -5.92 9.17 -3.60
C LYS A 107 -6.82 8.46 -2.61
N ALA A 108 -6.28 7.48 -1.90
CA ALA A 108 -7.02 6.69 -0.91
C ALA A 108 -6.05 5.98 0.04
N GLU A 109 -6.57 5.58 1.19
CA GLU A 109 -5.90 4.67 2.12
C GLU A 109 -6.66 3.34 2.22
N PHE A 110 -5.99 2.28 2.64
CA PHE A 110 -6.61 1.01 2.97
C PHE A 110 -5.86 0.33 4.13
N ASP A 111 -6.62 -0.37 4.98
CA ASP A 111 -6.07 -1.06 6.16
C ASP A 111 -6.06 -2.58 5.97
N GLU A 112 -6.72 -3.06 4.93
CA GLU A 112 -6.81 -4.48 4.58
C GLU A 112 -6.88 -4.65 3.06
N MET A 113 -6.52 -5.85 2.61
CA MET A 113 -6.69 -6.27 1.23
C MET A 113 -7.41 -7.60 1.14
N VAL A 114 -8.11 -7.81 0.03
CA VAL A 114 -8.80 -9.07 -0.25
C VAL A 114 -8.09 -9.77 -1.40
N ILE A 115 -7.50 -10.93 -1.09
CA ILE A 115 -6.81 -11.79 -2.05
C ILE A 115 -7.83 -12.80 -2.58
N TRP A 116 -8.05 -12.77 -3.88
CA TRP A 116 -9.06 -13.60 -4.54
C TRP A 116 -8.42 -14.80 -5.23
N GLY A 117 -8.90 -16.01 -4.93
CA GLY A 117 -8.52 -17.26 -5.59
C GLY A 117 -9.66 -17.85 -6.41
N HIS A 118 -9.32 -18.54 -7.49
CA HIS A 118 -10.28 -19.35 -8.25
C HIS A 118 -10.49 -20.69 -7.55
N GLU A 119 -11.74 -21.11 -7.33
CA GLU A 119 -12.14 -22.39 -6.70
C GLU A 119 -11.66 -22.65 -5.26
N SER A 120 -10.68 -21.90 -4.76
CA SER A 120 -10.11 -22.03 -3.43
C SER A 120 -9.74 -20.66 -2.87
N SER A 121 -9.78 -20.54 -1.54
CA SER A 121 -9.24 -19.37 -0.83
C SER A 121 -7.72 -19.40 -0.83
N ALA A 122 -7.08 -18.23 -0.66
CA ALA A 122 -5.64 -18.17 -0.45
C ALA A 122 -5.29 -18.96 0.81
N ASP A 123 -4.32 -19.87 0.68
CA ASP A 123 -3.76 -20.60 1.81
C ASP A 123 -2.66 -19.75 2.44
N ALA A 124 -2.85 -19.35 3.71
CA ALA A 124 -1.89 -18.49 4.40
C ALA A 124 -0.49 -19.09 4.46
N ALA A 125 -0.35 -20.43 4.47
CA ALA A 125 0.94 -21.09 4.53
C ALA A 125 1.73 -21.05 3.21
N SER A 126 1.09 -20.74 2.07
CA SER A 126 1.71 -20.86 0.75
C SER A 126 1.47 -19.67 -0.18
N ASP A 127 0.43 -18.86 0.05
CA ASP A 127 0.14 -17.70 -0.78
C ASP A 127 1.19 -16.60 -0.60
N PRO A 128 1.85 -16.15 -1.69
CA PRO A 128 2.96 -15.22 -1.58
C PRO A 128 2.52 -13.85 -1.07
N TYR A 129 1.28 -13.41 -1.32
CA TYR A 129 0.80 -12.10 -0.89
C TYR A 129 0.42 -12.11 0.59
N VAL A 130 -0.26 -13.16 1.05
CA VAL A 130 -0.54 -13.35 2.49
C VAL A 130 0.77 -13.37 3.27
N ARG A 131 1.72 -14.22 2.87
CA ARG A 131 3.01 -14.34 3.55
C ARG A 131 3.85 -13.06 3.49
N SER A 132 3.74 -12.30 2.40
CA SER A 132 4.44 -11.00 2.31
C SER A 132 3.96 -10.01 3.38
N ILE A 133 2.67 -10.03 3.71
CA ILE A 133 2.11 -9.11 4.71
C ILE A 133 2.33 -9.64 6.12
N GLU A 134 2.07 -10.92 6.34
CA GLU A 134 2.10 -11.52 7.67
C GLU A 134 3.52 -11.86 8.15
N GLU A 135 4.41 -12.28 7.26
CA GLU A 135 5.75 -12.75 7.62
C GLU A 135 6.84 -11.76 7.21
N TRP A 136 6.85 -11.33 5.94
CA TRP A 136 7.96 -10.56 5.39
C TRP A 136 8.08 -9.17 6.04
N LEU A 137 6.96 -8.47 6.30
CA LEU A 137 7.00 -7.18 6.99
C LEU A 137 7.67 -7.29 8.36
N ALA A 138 7.31 -8.30 9.16
CA ALA A 138 7.91 -8.54 10.47
C ALA A 138 9.40 -8.94 10.37
N ALA A 139 9.75 -9.76 9.37
CA ALA A 139 11.14 -10.15 9.13
C ALA A 139 12.01 -8.94 8.73
N ALA A 140 11.52 -8.10 7.82
CA ALA A 140 12.21 -6.89 7.37
C ALA A 140 12.40 -5.91 8.53
N GLU A 141 11.37 -5.71 9.36
CA GLU A 141 11.46 -4.90 10.58
C GLU A 141 12.55 -5.42 11.51
N SER A 142 12.58 -6.74 11.77
CA SER A 142 13.57 -7.35 12.66
C SER A 142 15.01 -7.19 12.15
N ILE A 143 15.22 -7.23 10.83
CA ILE A 143 16.55 -7.06 10.22
C ILE A 143 17.03 -5.60 10.31
N HIS A 144 16.11 -4.65 10.15
CA HIS A 144 16.43 -3.23 10.03
C HIS A 144 16.22 -2.42 11.32
N THR A 145 15.81 -3.06 12.41
CA THR A 145 15.70 -2.43 13.73
C THR A 145 17.09 -2.22 14.33
N TYR A 146 17.38 -0.99 14.75
CA TYR A 146 18.61 -0.68 15.50
C TYR A 146 18.38 -0.87 17.00
N PRO A 147 19.38 -1.37 17.75
CA PRO A 147 19.30 -1.42 19.21
C PRO A 147 19.06 -0.01 19.75
N SER A 148 18.04 0.17 20.59
CA SER A 148 17.88 1.42 21.32
C SER A 148 19.15 1.70 22.15
N PRO A 149 19.68 2.93 22.18
CA PRO A 149 20.83 3.24 23.01
C PRO A 149 20.48 2.89 24.46
N GLU A 150 21.25 1.95 25.03
CA GLU A 150 21.08 1.51 26.41
C GLU A 150 21.04 2.74 27.31
N THR A 151 19.91 2.96 27.97
CA THR A 151 19.83 3.95 29.04
C THR A 151 20.70 3.40 30.17
N LYS A 152 21.97 3.83 30.21
CA LYS A 152 22.86 3.57 31.34
C LYS A 152 22.22 4.20 32.57
N THR A 153 21.41 3.42 33.27
CA THR A 153 21.02 3.69 34.64
C THR A 153 22.28 3.46 35.46
N GLY A 154 23.01 4.55 35.69
CA GLY A 154 24.10 4.58 36.64
C GLY A 154 23.56 4.25 38.03
N ALA A 155 24.06 3.16 38.59
CA ALA A 155 24.06 2.91 40.03
C ALA A 155 25.37 3.45 40.61
#